data_AF-A0A1L0FG73-F1
#
_entry.id   AF-A0A1L0FG73-F1
#
_cell.length_a   1.000
_cell.length_b   1.000
_cell.length_c   1.000
_cell.angle_alpha   90.00
_cell.angle_beta   90.00
_cell.angle_gamma   90.00
#
_symmetry.space_group_name_H-M   'P 1'
#
loop_
_entity.id
_entity.type
_entity.pdbx_description
1 polymer ?
#
loop_
_entity_poly.entity_id
_entity_poly.type
_entity_poly.pdbx_seq_one_letter_code
_entity_poly.pdbx_strand_id
1 'polypeptide(L)'
;MYGAKQVIMVGDPNQLPPTVISRVAANSNYNKSLFSRLVTVNSPYLLNIQYRMHPEISKFPSERFYGSRLKNGPSMDAVNHQPWFKERIFKPYIFFSVVDSIESKSITKSLSNTVEAKFVVNLVNTLLQRYSIGHGGKANASKQKTSFKNQICIVSPYKEQIQLIRSLFIKKFGSTILETVSVETVDSFQGQEKTIIIFSCVRSSSKSTSIGFLRDFRKLNVALTRGKSNMWIVGNDNMLINDKLWGSLIRDAEQRGCKMTKAFFEKIKNTNEEEAKNIDNKFLSINSNNKETIEPINKKQVDDSKNLQSYKGRCVDEGIEYEDDGCGLTSKFKDLDIQKSVVTK
;
A
#
# COMPACT_ATOMS: atom_id res chain seq x y z
N MET A 1 43.98 -0.91 -11.92
CA MET A 1 42.66 -1.50 -11.55
C MET A 1 42.34 -1.08 -10.13
N TYR A 2 41.14 -0.58 -9.87
CA TYR A 2 40.78 0.12 -8.62
C TYR A 2 40.63 -0.77 -7.34
N GLY A 3 41.06 -2.04 -7.38
CA GLY A 3 41.42 -2.87 -6.22
C GLY A 3 40.52 -2.79 -4.97
N ALA A 4 39.19 -2.78 -5.13
CA ALA A 4 38.27 -2.60 -4.00
C ALA A 4 38.44 -3.73 -2.97
N LYS A 5 38.89 -3.38 -1.75
CA LYS A 5 39.07 -4.32 -0.63
C LYS A 5 37.87 -4.41 0.30
N GLN A 6 37.01 -3.40 0.28
CA GLN A 6 35.79 -3.32 1.08
C GLN A 6 34.69 -2.63 0.28
N VAL A 7 33.49 -3.20 0.27
CA VAL A 7 32.33 -2.67 -0.44
C VAL A 7 31.13 -2.69 0.50
N ILE A 8 30.50 -1.53 0.68
CA ILE A 8 29.25 -1.40 1.43
C ILE A 8 28.13 -1.16 0.41
N MET A 9 27.13 -2.04 0.41
CA MET A 9 25.96 -1.91 -0.44
C MET A 9 24.74 -1.56 0.41
N VAL A 10 24.03 -0.50 0.02
CA VAL A 10 22.81 -0.05 0.69
C VAL A 10 21.68 -0.08 -0.33
N GLY A 11 20.58 -0.74 0.02
CA GLY A 11 19.42 -0.87 -0.85
C GLY A 11 18.25 -1.56 -0.16
N ASP A 12 17.10 -1.55 -0.83
CA ASP A 12 15.89 -2.20 -0.36
C ASP A 12 15.51 -3.32 -1.34
N PRO A 13 15.63 -4.61 -0.95
CA PRO A 13 15.34 -5.73 -1.84
C PRO A 13 13.83 -5.91 -2.07
N ASN A 14 12.98 -5.24 -1.28
CA ASN A 14 11.53 -5.28 -1.38
C ASN A 14 10.94 -4.18 -2.28
N GLN A 15 11.80 -3.42 -2.98
CA GLN A 15 11.41 -2.44 -4.00
C GLN A 15 11.64 -2.96 -5.42
N LEU A 16 11.25 -2.16 -6.42
CA LEU A 16 11.31 -2.51 -7.83
C LEU A 16 12.74 -2.90 -8.27
N PRO A 17 12.88 -3.97 -9.08
CA PRO A 17 14.16 -4.28 -9.72
C PRO A 17 14.56 -3.18 -10.71
N PRO A 18 15.87 -3.05 -11.04
CA PRO A 18 16.33 -2.23 -12.15
C PRO A 18 15.54 -2.49 -13.44
N THR A 19 15.24 -1.42 -14.17
CA THR A 19 14.51 -1.52 -15.44
C THR A 19 15.41 -2.09 -16.52
N VAL A 20 14.95 -3.14 -17.19
CA VAL A 20 15.64 -3.79 -18.31
C VAL A 20 14.75 -3.70 -19.55
N ILE A 21 15.27 -3.15 -20.64
CA ILE A 21 14.52 -2.96 -21.90
C ILE A 21 14.20 -4.30 -22.55
N SER A 22 15.16 -5.23 -22.57
CA SER A 22 14.98 -6.56 -23.14
C SER A 22 14.13 -7.44 -22.21
N ARG A 23 12.95 -7.81 -22.68
CA ARG A 23 12.07 -8.77 -21.98
C ARG A 23 12.73 -10.14 -21.84
N VAL A 24 13.48 -10.57 -22.86
CA VAL A 24 14.22 -11.83 -22.81
C VAL A 24 15.23 -11.81 -21.67
N ALA A 25 16.03 -10.74 -21.56
CA ALA A 25 17.00 -10.60 -20.47
C ALA A 25 16.32 -10.51 -19.09
N ALA A 26 15.22 -9.75 -18.97
CA ALA A 26 14.45 -9.68 -17.74
C ALA A 26 13.89 -11.06 -17.31
N ASN A 27 13.40 -11.84 -18.27
CA ASN A 27 12.93 -13.21 -18.01
C ASN A 27 14.07 -14.15 -17.61
N SER A 28 15.30 -13.88 -18.07
CA SER A 28 16.53 -14.54 -17.61
C SER A 28 17.11 -13.95 -16.32
N ASN A 29 16.32 -13.20 -15.53
CA ASN A 29 16.70 -12.56 -14.27
C ASN A 29 17.84 -11.53 -14.36
N TYR A 30 18.11 -10.97 -15.54
CA TYR A 30 19.12 -9.92 -15.71
C TYR A 30 18.78 -8.63 -14.91
N ASN A 31 17.51 -8.44 -14.58
CA ASN A 31 17.04 -7.35 -13.73
C ASN A 31 17.26 -7.61 -12.22
N LYS A 32 17.93 -8.69 -11.82
CA LYS A 32 18.25 -8.96 -10.40
C LYS A 32 19.58 -8.29 -10.03
N SER A 33 19.53 -7.35 -9.08
CA SER A 33 20.73 -6.67 -8.60
C SER A 33 21.67 -7.62 -7.83
N LEU A 34 22.96 -7.27 -7.78
CA LEU A 34 23.93 -8.00 -6.95
C LEU A 34 23.49 -8.05 -5.48
N PHE A 35 22.99 -6.94 -4.94
CA PHE A 35 22.47 -6.87 -3.58
C PHE A 35 21.33 -7.88 -3.36
N SER A 36 20.33 -7.91 -4.25
CA SER A 36 19.22 -8.87 -4.17
C SER A 36 19.68 -10.32 -4.30
N ARG A 37 20.81 -10.59 -4.98
CA ARG A 37 21.41 -11.94 -5.03
C ARG A 37 22.16 -12.30 -3.75
N LEU A 38 22.80 -11.35 -3.09
CA LEU A 38 23.51 -11.61 -1.84
C LEU A 38 22.58 -11.75 -0.63
N VAL A 39 21.46 -11.03 -0.61
CA VAL A 39 20.43 -11.13 0.44
C VAL A 39 19.75 -12.51 0.49
N THR A 40 19.77 -13.30 -0.60
CA THR A 40 19.19 -14.66 -0.55
C THR A 40 20.05 -15.65 0.23
N VAL A 41 21.34 -15.34 0.44
CA VAL A 41 22.29 -16.21 1.14
C VAL A 41 22.88 -15.56 2.40
N ASN A 42 22.60 -14.27 2.64
CA ASN A 42 23.07 -13.52 3.80
C ASN A 42 21.92 -12.74 4.45
N SER A 43 22.02 -12.50 5.75
CA SER A 43 21.13 -11.59 6.47
C SER A 43 21.70 -10.16 6.44
N PRO A 44 21.09 -9.21 5.72
CA PRO A 44 21.57 -7.83 5.71
C PRO A 44 21.28 -7.14 7.05
N TYR A 45 22.09 -6.12 7.37
CA TYR A 45 21.78 -5.20 8.47
C TYR A 45 20.52 -4.39 8.11
N LEU A 46 19.44 -4.59 8.86
CA LEU A 46 18.18 -3.90 8.65
C LEU A 46 18.17 -2.56 9.41
N LEU A 47 18.09 -1.45 8.68
CA LEU A 47 17.71 -0.17 9.24
C LEU A 47 16.21 -0.21 9.58
N ASN A 48 15.90 -0.34 10.86
CA ASN A 48 14.58 -0.75 11.33
C ASN A 48 13.73 0.40 11.88
N ILE A 49 14.13 1.67 11.70
CA ILE A 49 13.36 2.85 12.11
C ILE A 49 13.07 3.72 10.88
N GLN A 50 11.80 4.01 10.64
CA GLN A 50 11.35 4.88 9.55
C GLN A 50 10.96 6.27 10.09
N TYR A 51 11.38 7.33 9.38
CA TYR A 51 11.17 8.74 9.77
C TYR A 51 10.33 9.53 8.76
N ARG A 52 9.49 8.83 7.99
CA ARG A 52 8.76 9.41 6.85
C ARG A 52 7.25 9.39 7.06
N MET A 53 6.70 8.20 7.25
CA MET A 53 5.28 7.93 7.16
C MET A 53 4.58 8.10 8.50
N HIS A 54 3.33 8.53 8.46
CA HIS A 54 2.42 8.43 9.59
C HIS A 54 2.29 6.96 10.05
N PRO A 55 2.20 6.66 11.36
CA PRO A 55 2.10 5.29 11.88
C PRO A 55 1.02 4.43 11.22
N GLU A 56 -0.18 4.97 11.02
CA GLU A 56 -1.28 4.29 10.31
C GLU A 56 -0.97 3.87 8.87
N ILE A 57 -0.06 4.56 8.18
CA ILE A 57 0.39 4.20 6.83
C ILE A 57 1.46 3.12 6.91
N SER A 58 2.43 3.27 7.83
CA SER A 58 3.56 2.35 7.97
C SER A 58 3.19 0.95 8.46
N LYS A 59 2.04 0.81 9.13
CA LYS A 59 1.62 -0.41 9.84
C LYS A 59 1.55 -1.63 8.91
N PHE A 60 0.78 -1.53 7.83
CA PHE A 60 0.62 -2.64 6.89
C PHE A 60 1.93 -2.99 6.15
N PRO A 61 2.69 -2.03 5.57
CA PRO A 61 3.97 -2.34 4.97
C PRO A 61 4.97 -2.98 5.93
N SER A 62 5.05 -2.51 7.18
CA SER A 62 5.94 -3.07 8.21
C SER A 62 5.63 -4.54 8.46
N GLU A 63 4.36 -4.86 8.72
CA GLU A 63 3.91 -6.22 8.94
C GLU A 63 4.15 -7.10 7.70
N ARG A 64 3.69 -6.63 6.54
CA ARG A 64 3.59 -7.47 5.33
C ARG A 64 4.93 -7.70 4.63
N PHE A 65 5.81 -6.69 4.60
CA PHE A 65 7.05 -6.75 3.83
C PHE A 65 8.31 -6.82 4.71
N TYR A 66 8.22 -6.44 5.98
CA TYR A 66 9.37 -6.39 6.90
C TYR A 66 9.17 -7.23 8.16
N GLY A 67 8.13 -8.06 8.23
CA GLY A 67 7.87 -8.96 9.37
C GLY A 67 7.71 -8.21 10.68
N SER A 68 7.05 -7.04 10.64
CA SER A 68 6.82 -6.13 11.78
C SER A 68 8.09 -5.58 12.43
N ARG A 69 9.25 -5.70 11.76
CA ARG A 69 10.52 -5.18 12.29
C ARG A 69 10.71 -3.69 12.03
N LEU A 70 9.98 -3.10 11.07
CA LEU A 70 10.06 -1.67 10.76
C LEU A 70 9.26 -0.86 11.79
N LYS A 71 9.97 -0.12 12.64
CA LYS A 71 9.43 0.75 13.69
C LYS A 71 9.32 2.18 13.21
N ASN A 72 8.49 2.97 13.89
CA ASN A 72 8.37 4.40 13.64
C ASN A 72 9.41 5.16 14.46
N GLY A 73 9.95 6.22 13.88
CA GLY A 73 10.67 7.24 14.64
C GLY A 73 9.76 7.90 15.69
N PRO A 74 10.35 8.65 16.64
CA PRO A 74 9.59 9.33 17.67
C PRO A 74 8.57 10.32 17.05
N SER A 75 7.36 10.31 17.59
CA SER A 75 6.29 11.28 17.29
C SER A 75 5.92 11.42 15.80
N MET A 76 6.02 10.33 15.01
CA MET A 76 5.67 10.35 13.58
C MET A 76 4.19 10.65 13.31
N ASP A 77 3.31 10.43 14.28
CA ASP A 77 1.91 10.85 14.29
C ASP A 77 1.78 12.38 14.36
N ALA A 78 2.54 13.03 15.25
CA ALA A 78 2.55 14.49 15.38
C ALA A 78 3.22 15.17 14.19
N VAL A 79 4.37 14.64 13.72
CA VAL A 79 5.10 15.19 12.56
C VAL A 79 4.26 15.15 11.28
N ASN A 80 3.47 14.09 11.10
CA ASN A 80 2.62 13.92 9.92
C ASN A 80 1.18 14.37 10.15
N HIS A 81 0.88 15.02 11.27
CA HIS A 81 -0.47 15.48 11.59
C HIS A 81 -0.97 16.49 10.56
N GLN A 82 -2.23 16.35 10.15
CA GLN A 82 -2.87 17.27 9.20
C GLN A 82 -4.21 17.77 9.71
N PRO A 83 -4.62 19.02 9.39
CA PRO A 83 -5.87 19.62 9.88
C PRO A 83 -7.12 18.82 9.53
N TRP A 84 -7.09 18.07 8.42
CA TRP A 84 -8.22 17.28 7.93
C TRP A 84 -8.38 15.93 8.62
N PHE A 85 -7.45 15.48 9.47
CA PHE A 85 -7.55 14.20 10.18
C PHE A 85 -8.71 14.11 11.17
N LYS A 86 -9.31 15.26 11.54
CA LYS A 86 -10.56 15.33 12.30
C LYS A 86 -11.75 14.75 11.52
N GLU A 87 -11.69 14.77 10.19
CA GLU A 87 -12.75 14.24 9.34
C GLU A 87 -12.49 12.78 9.00
N ARG A 88 -13.50 11.93 9.22
CA ARG A 88 -13.41 10.49 8.95
C ARG A 88 -13.02 10.16 7.51
N ILE A 89 -13.47 10.97 6.56
CA ILE A 89 -13.20 10.79 5.12
C ILE A 89 -11.75 11.13 4.72
N PHE A 90 -10.96 11.73 5.63
CA PHE A 90 -9.57 12.15 5.36
C PHE A 90 -8.57 11.62 6.39
N LYS A 91 -8.88 10.52 7.08
CA LYS A 91 -7.94 9.81 7.95
C LYS A 91 -6.63 9.46 7.21
N PRO A 92 -5.51 9.26 7.95
CA PRO A 92 -4.19 9.02 7.36
C PRO A 92 -4.14 7.84 6.39
N TYR A 93 -4.90 6.78 6.67
CA TYR A 93 -4.97 5.58 5.84
C TYR A 93 -6.43 5.20 5.60
N ILE A 94 -6.85 5.11 4.34
CA ILE A 94 -8.20 4.68 3.95
C ILE A 94 -8.16 3.83 2.68
N PHE A 95 -8.89 2.71 2.69
CA PHE A 95 -9.29 1.99 1.48
C PHE A 95 -10.73 2.39 1.10
N PHE A 96 -10.88 3.04 -0.05
CA PHE A 96 -12.16 3.38 -0.66
C PHE A 96 -12.63 2.27 -1.60
N SER A 97 -13.68 1.57 -1.20
CA SER A 97 -14.37 0.55 -1.99
C SER A 97 -15.28 1.20 -3.05
N VAL A 98 -14.96 0.95 -4.32
CA VAL A 98 -15.67 1.43 -5.51
C VAL A 98 -16.11 0.24 -6.37
N VAL A 99 -17.24 -0.36 -5.99
CA VAL A 99 -17.76 -1.62 -6.55
C VAL A 99 -18.54 -1.46 -7.86
N ASP A 100 -19.11 -0.28 -8.12
CA ASP A 100 -19.90 0.03 -9.31
C ASP A 100 -19.03 0.32 -10.55
N SER A 101 -17.80 -0.17 -10.53
CA SER A 101 -16.75 0.22 -11.45
C SER A 101 -16.53 -0.87 -12.50
N ILE A 102 -16.52 -0.49 -13.78
CA ILE A 102 -16.23 -1.40 -14.90
C ILE A 102 -14.98 -0.87 -15.60
N GLU A 103 -13.93 -1.68 -15.64
CA GLU A 103 -12.72 -1.37 -16.40
C GLU A 103 -13.01 -1.38 -17.90
N SER A 104 -12.51 -0.37 -18.60
CA SER A 104 -12.48 -0.33 -20.06
C SER A 104 -11.07 -0.60 -20.55
N LYS A 105 -10.98 -1.22 -21.73
CA LYS A 105 -9.70 -1.52 -22.39
C LYS A 105 -9.59 -0.70 -23.66
N SER A 106 -8.51 0.05 -23.79
CA SER A 106 -8.21 0.83 -24.99
C SER A 106 -7.64 -0.06 -26.11
N ILE A 107 -7.50 0.52 -27.30
CA ILE A 107 -6.80 -0.08 -28.45
C ILE A 107 -5.36 -0.48 -28.07
N THR A 108 -4.70 0.30 -27.20
CA THR A 108 -3.36 0.05 -26.65
C THR A 108 -3.32 -1.07 -25.58
N LYS A 109 -4.43 -1.78 -25.35
CA LYS A 109 -4.61 -2.90 -24.41
C LYS A 109 -4.42 -2.57 -22.92
N SER A 110 -4.27 -1.31 -22.57
CA SER A 110 -4.17 -0.88 -21.17
C SER A 110 -5.55 -0.48 -20.64
N LEU A 111 -5.65 -0.43 -19.32
CA LEU A 111 -6.91 -0.39 -18.60
C LEU A 111 -7.16 0.99 -18.02
N SER A 112 -8.42 1.38 -17.99
CA SER A 112 -8.89 2.56 -17.28
C SER A 112 -10.23 2.28 -16.62
N ASN A 113 -10.55 3.02 -15.58
CA ASN A 113 -11.79 2.89 -14.85
C ASN A 113 -12.33 4.29 -14.56
N THR A 114 -13.34 4.68 -15.34
CA THR A 114 -13.94 6.02 -15.29
C THR A 114 -14.64 6.30 -13.97
N VAL A 115 -15.21 5.27 -13.34
CA VAL A 115 -15.91 5.43 -12.05
C VAL A 115 -14.89 5.72 -10.94
N GLU A 116 -13.81 4.94 -10.88
CA GLU A 116 -12.69 5.22 -9.97
C GLU A 116 -12.05 6.59 -10.25
N ALA A 117 -11.80 6.92 -11.52
CA ALA A 117 -11.17 8.19 -11.89
C ALA A 117 -12.01 9.39 -11.46
N LYS A 118 -13.33 9.36 -11.70
CA LYS A 118 -14.26 10.39 -11.22
C LYS A 118 -14.30 10.46 -9.70
N PHE A 119 -14.26 9.32 -9.01
CA PHE A 119 -14.21 9.28 -7.55
C PHE A 119 -12.94 9.94 -7.01
N VAL A 120 -11.76 9.63 -7.55
CA VAL A 120 -10.48 10.26 -7.18
C VAL A 120 -10.54 11.77 -7.37
N VAL A 121 -11.06 12.25 -8.50
CA VAL A 121 -11.24 13.69 -8.77
C VAL A 121 -12.20 14.31 -7.76
N ASN A 122 -13.28 13.63 -7.39
CA ASN A 122 -14.23 14.12 -6.38
C ASN A 122 -13.62 14.14 -4.97
N LEU A 123 -12.81 13.15 -4.61
CA LEU A 123 -12.10 13.06 -3.34
C LEU A 123 -11.15 14.27 -3.17
N VAL A 124 -10.30 14.51 -4.17
CA VAL A 124 -9.39 15.66 -4.16
C VAL A 124 -10.16 16.98 -4.19
N ASN A 125 -11.22 17.08 -4.99
CA ASN A 125 -12.08 18.28 -4.99
C ASN A 125 -12.63 18.60 -3.60
N THR A 126 -13.13 17.57 -2.90
CA THR A 126 -13.71 17.73 -1.56
C THR A 126 -12.67 18.21 -0.56
N LEU A 127 -11.45 17.66 -0.63
CA LEU A 127 -10.33 18.11 0.20
C LEU A 127 -9.97 19.58 -0.08
N LEU A 128 -9.79 19.93 -1.36
CA LEU A 128 -9.40 21.29 -1.76
C LEU A 128 -10.48 22.32 -1.40
N GLN A 129 -11.76 22.01 -1.61
CA GLN A 129 -12.85 22.89 -1.22
C GLN A 129 -12.93 23.12 0.30
N ARG A 130 -12.51 22.17 1.12
CA ARG A 130 -12.59 22.28 2.58
C ARG A 130 -11.35 22.92 3.21
N TYR A 131 -10.16 22.74 2.61
CA TYR A 131 -8.88 23.08 3.25
C TYR A 131 -7.94 23.94 2.39
N SER A 132 -8.19 24.16 1.09
CA SER A 132 -7.26 24.89 0.23
C SER A 132 -7.39 26.41 0.31
N ILE A 133 -6.26 27.11 0.29
CA ILE A 133 -6.16 28.55 0.02
C ILE A 133 -6.18 28.74 -1.51
N GLY A 134 -7.34 29.07 -2.10
CA GLY A 134 -7.39 29.54 -3.51
C GLY A 134 -8.26 28.73 -4.48
N HIS A 135 -8.60 27.47 -4.19
CA HIS A 135 -9.45 26.64 -5.08
C HIS A 135 -10.96 26.71 -4.75
N GLY A 136 -11.46 27.89 -4.36
CA GLY A 136 -12.90 28.13 -4.19
C GLY A 136 -13.52 27.53 -2.92
N GLY A 137 -12.75 27.35 -1.85
CA GLY A 137 -13.30 26.87 -0.59
C GLY A 137 -14.33 27.85 -0.03
N LYS A 138 -15.56 27.38 0.20
CA LYS A 138 -16.58 28.14 0.96
C LYS A 138 -15.94 28.61 2.26
N ALA A 139 -16.12 29.89 2.58
CA ALA A 139 -15.50 30.56 3.72
C ALA A 139 -16.03 30.00 5.06
N ASN A 140 -15.63 28.79 5.43
CA ASN A 140 -15.72 28.34 6.81
C ASN A 140 -14.51 28.95 7.53
N ALA A 141 -14.74 30.11 8.15
CA ALA A 141 -13.73 30.90 8.87
C ALA A 141 -13.01 30.12 10.00
N SER A 142 -13.53 28.95 10.38
CA SER A 142 -13.04 28.09 11.47
C SER A 142 -12.03 27.02 11.06
N LYS A 143 -11.72 26.82 9.76
CA LYS A 143 -10.75 25.80 9.31
C LYS A 143 -9.43 26.44 8.92
N GLN A 144 -8.33 25.92 9.48
CA GLN A 144 -6.97 26.28 9.07
C GLN A 144 -6.80 25.92 7.59
N LYS A 145 -6.65 26.94 6.74
CA LYS A 145 -6.41 26.75 5.30
C LYS A 145 -4.93 26.51 5.04
N THR A 146 -4.62 25.65 4.08
CA THR A 146 -3.25 25.26 3.72
C THR A 146 -3.01 25.33 2.21
N SER A 147 -1.76 25.56 1.81
CA SER A 147 -1.35 25.40 0.41
C SER A 147 -1.14 23.93 0.09
N PHE A 148 -1.67 23.48 -1.04
CA PHE A 148 -1.49 22.11 -1.54
C PHE A 148 -0.50 22.03 -2.70
N LYS A 149 0.24 23.12 -2.99
CA LYS A 149 1.19 23.15 -4.10
C LYS A 149 2.19 21.99 -4.00
N ASN A 150 2.19 21.13 -5.01
CA ASN A 150 3.04 19.96 -5.15
C ASN A 150 2.93 18.94 -3.99
N GLN A 151 1.81 18.90 -3.26
CA GLN A 151 1.60 18.04 -2.07
C GLN A 151 0.85 16.73 -2.36
N ILE A 152 0.16 16.64 -3.51
CA ILE A 152 -0.70 15.51 -3.85
C ILE A 152 -0.13 14.78 -5.06
N CYS A 153 -0.02 13.46 -4.99
CA CYS A 153 0.22 12.62 -6.17
C CYS A 153 -0.79 11.48 -6.25
N ILE A 154 -1.34 11.30 -7.44
CA ILE A 154 -2.18 10.16 -7.78
C ILE A 154 -1.33 9.17 -8.55
N VAL A 155 -1.28 7.94 -8.07
CA VAL A 155 -0.50 6.86 -8.64
C VAL A 155 -1.44 5.77 -9.17
N SER A 156 -1.14 5.25 -10.35
CA SER A 156 -1.85 4.10 -10.90
C SER A 156 -0.90 3.20 -11.69
N PRO A 157 -1.12 1.88 -11.71
CA PRO A 157 -0.37 0.96 -12.55
C PRO A 157 -0.60 1.11 -14.07
N TYR A 158 -1.69 1.76 -14.50
CA TYR A 158 -2.08 1.82 -15.90
C TYR A 158 -1.97 3.24 -16.47
N LYS A 159 -1.24 3.41 -17.59
CA LYS A 159 -1.00 4.73 -18.23
C LYS A 159 -2.30 5.41 -18.66
N GLU A 160 -3.28 4.65 -19.10
CA GLU A 160 -4.56 5.12 -19.61
C GLU A 160 -5.42 5.64 -18.47
N GLN A 161 -5.31 5.05 -17.28
CA GLN A 161 -5.89 5.62 -16.06
C GLN A 161 -5.22 6.96 -15.71
N ILE A 162 -3.90 7.07 -15.83
CA ILE A 162 -3.18 8.33 -15.60
C ILE A 162 -3.67 9.43 -16.54
N GLN A 163 -3.78 9.13 -17.84
CA GLN A 163 -4.29 10.07 -18.84
C GLN A 163 -5.75 10.47 -18.56
N LEU A 164 -6.60 9.50 -18.23
CA LEU A 164 -7.99 9.74 -17.90
C LEU A 164 -8.13 10.65 -16.68
N ILE A 165 -7.45 10.33 -15.57
CA ILE A 165 -7.48 11.16 -14.36
C ILE A 165 -6.96 12.57 -14.65
N ARG A 166 -5.83 12.69 -15.34
CA ARG A 166 -5.24 13.99 -15.71
C ARG A 166 -6.20 14.84 -16.53
N SER A 167 -6.83 14.26 -17.55
CA SER A 167 -7.83 14.97 -18.38
C SER A 167 -9.04 15.42 -17.58
N LEU A 168 -9.54 14.60 -16.65
CA LEU A 168 -10.66 14.97 -15.78
C LEU A 168 -10.30 16.11 -14.81
N PHE A 169 -9.07 16.13 -14.28
CA PHE A 169 -8.58 17.25 -13.48
C PHE A 169 -8.50 18.54 -14.29
N ILE A 170 -7.85 18.51 -15.46
CA ILE A 170 -7.72 19.70 -16.33
C ILE A 170 -9.10 20.22 -16.72
N LYS A 171 -10.02 19.33 -17.11
CA LYS A 171 -11.39 19.71 -17.49
C LYS A 171 -12.14 20.39 -16.35
N LYS A 172 -11.90 19.99 -15.10
CA LYS A 172 -12.63 20.51 -13.94
C LYS A 172 -11.99 21.76 -13.32
N PHE A 173 -10.66 21.86 -13.32
CA PHE A 173 -9.93 22.87 -12.55
C PHE A 173 -9.01 23.76 -13.39
N GLY A 174 -8.91 23.52 -14.71
CA GLY A 174 -7.90 24.13 -15.57
C GLY A 174 -6.54 23.45 -15.45
N SER A 175 -5.57 23.87 -16.27
CA SER A 175 -4.23 23.26 -16.35
C SER A 175 -3.37 23.51 -15.11
N THR A 176 -3.60 24.61 -14.39
CA THR A 176 -2.83 25.02 -13.20
C THR A 176 -2.98 24.04 -12.03
N ILE A 177 -4.03 23.20 -12.01
CA ILE A 177 -4.20 22.15 -11.00
C ILE A 177 -3.03 21.16 -10.95
N LEU A 178 -2.29 21.03 -12.05
CA LEU A 178 -1.14 20.13 -12.15
C LEU A 178 0.08 20.61 -11.35
N GLU A 179 0.10 21.88 -10.92
CA GLU A 179 1.07 22.37 -9.93
C GLU A 179 0.75 21.88 -8.51
N THR A 180 -0.51 21.52 -8.26
CA THR A 180 -1.02 21.03 -6.98
C THR A 180 -1.04 19.49 -6.93
N VAL A 181 -1.48 18.87 -8.02
CA VAL A 181 -1.73 17.43 -8.13
C VAL A 181 -0.91 16.85 -9.28
N SER A 182 0.08 16.01 -8.97
CA SER A 182 0.75 15.18 -9.99
C SER A 182 0.00 13.86 -10.20
N VAL A 183 0.07 13.32 -11.42
CA VAL A 183 -0.59 12.05 -11.79
C VAL A 183 0.43 11.20 -12.54
N GLU A 184 0.89 10.12 -11.92
CA GLU A 184 2.10 9.38 -12.33
C GLU A 184 1.90 7.86 -12.25
N THR A 185 2.71 7.08 -12.98
CA THR A 185 2.71 5.62 -12.78
C THR A 185 3.53 5.22 -11.56
N VAL A 186 3.32 4.01 -11.05
CA VAL A 186 4.14 3.50 -9.92
C VAL A 186 5.63 3.52 -10.26
N ASP A 187 5.97 3.12 -11.50
CA ASP A 187 7.35 3.05 -11.97
C ASP A 187 7.98 4.45 -12.12
N SER A 188 7.24 5.46 -12.63
CA SER A 188 7.77 6.84 -12.75
C SER A 188 7.89 7.56 -11.41
N PHE A 189 7.12 7.13 -10.41
CA PHE A 189 7.10 7.74 -9.09
C PHE A 189 8.07 7.09 -8.08
N GLN A 190 8.93 6.17 -8.54
CA GLN A 190 9.96 5.58 -7.69
C GLN A 190 10.96 6.66 -7.20
N GLY A 191 11.36 6.58 -5.94
CA GLY A 191 12.29 7.54 -5.32
C GLY A 191 11.66 8.89 -4.93
N GLN A 192 10.44 9.18 -5.39
CA GLN A 192 9.69 10.37 -4.99
C GLN A 192 8.85 10.11 -3.74
N GLU A 193 8.30 11.16 -3.15
CA GLU A 193 7.37 11.12 -2.02
C GLU A 193 6.45 12.34 -2.03
N LYS A 194 5.26 12.21 -1.44
CA LYS A 194 4.30 13.32 -1.25
C LYS A 194 3.65 13.26 0.12
N THR A 195 3.07 14.38 0.53
CA THR A 195 2.23 14.45 1.73
C THR A 195 0.99 13.58 1.57
N ILE A 196 0.33 13.64 0.42
CA ILE A 196 -0.87 12.86 0.10
C ILE A 196 -0.61 12.00 -1.13
N ILE A 197 -0.80 10.69 -0.98
CA ILE A 197 -0.81 9.75 -2.09
C ILE A 197 -2.19 9.13 -2.23
N ILE A 198 -2.67 9.07 -3.47
CA ILE A 198 -3.88 8.35 -3.84
C ILE A 198 -3.51 7.25 -4.83
N PHE A 199 -3.78 5.99 -4.50
CA PHE A 199 -3.52 4.85 -5.38
C PHE A 199 -4.82 4.36 -6.02
N SER A 200 -4.94 4.45 -7.36
CA SER A 200 -6.09 3.92 -8.10
C SER A 200 -5.77 2.54 -8.68
N CYS A 201 -6.47 1.51 -8.21
CA CYS A 201 -6.25 0.11 -8.57
C CYS A 201 -6.76 -0.25 -9.97
N VAL A 202 -7.82 0.41 -10.45
CA VAL A 202 -8.48 0.24 -11.77
C VAL A 202 -9.23 -1.07 -11.94
N ARG A 203 -8.65 -2.19 -11.47
CA ARG A 203 -9.13 -3.53 -11.76
C ARG A 203 -10.49 -3.80 -11.13
N SER A 204 -11.44 -4.22 -11.96
CA SER A 204 -12.81 -4.49 -11.52
C SER A 204 -13.50 -5.67 -12.22
N SER A 205 -12.83 -6.33 -13.17
CA SER A 205 -13.41 -7.47 -13.90
C SER A 205 -13.26 -8.79 -13.11
N SER A 206 -14.40 -9.42 -12.76
CA SER A 206 -14.47 -10.76 -12.15
C SER A 206 -14.11 -11.89 -13.13
N LYS A 207 -14.17 -11.64 -14.44
CA LYS A 207 -13.86 -12.63 -15.48
C LYS A 207 -12.35 -12.83 -15.67
N SER A 208 -11.54 -11.90 -15.19
CA SER A 208 -10.08 -12.03 -15.26
C SER A 208 -9.57 -12.73 -14.01
N THR A 209 -8.94 -13.89 -14.19
CA THR A 209 -8.27 -14.64 -13.11
C THR A 209 -7.03 -13.94 -12.55
N SER A 210 -6.63 -12.79 -13.11
CA SER A 210 -5.38 -12.11 -12.77
C SER A 210 -5.60 -10.60 -12.59
N ILE A 211 -5.30 -10.10 -11.40
CA ILE A 211 -5.14 -8.66 -11.12
C ILE A 211 -3.92 -8.06 -11.87
N GLY A 212 -3.15 -8.88 -12.58
CA GLY A 212 -2.07 -8.45 -13.47
C GLY A 212 -0.98 -7.71 -12.73
N PHE A 213 -0.71 -6.48 -13.16
CA PHE A 213 0.32 -5.60 -12.61
C PHE A 213 0.22 -5.41 -11.08
N LEU A 214 -0.99 -5.50 -10.51
CA LEU A 214 -1.22 -5.37 -9.07
C LEU A 214 -0.66 -6.56 -8.25
N ARG A 215 -0.29 -7.70 -8.86
CA ARG A 215 0.31 -8.85 -8.16
C ARG A 215 1.75 -8.60 -7.72
N ASP A 216 2.42 -7.62 -8.31
CA ASP A 216 3.81 -7.33 -7.95
C ASP A 216 3.87 -6.66 -6.57
N PHE A 217 4.26 -7.46 -5.57
CA PHE A 217 4.37 -6.99 -4.19
C PHE A 217 5.33 -5.80 -4.06
N ARG A 218 6.37 -5.72 -4.90
CA ARG A 218 7.34 -4.62 -4.87
C ARG A 218 6.70 -3.31 -5.31
N LYS A 219 5.84 -3.37 -6.33
CA LYS A 219 5.08 -2.18 -6.78
C LYS A 219 4.10 -1.71 -5.74
N LEU A 220 3.42 -2.65 -5.07
CA LEU A 220 2.54 -2.29 -3.96
C LEU A 220 3.34 -1.69 -2.80
N ASN A 221 4.45 -2.29 -2.39
CA ASN A 221 5.31 -1.76 -1.34
C ASN A 221 5.86 -0.35 -1.69
N VAL A 222 6.31 -0.15 -2.93
CA VAL A 222 6.71 1.18 -3.43
C VAL A 222 5.56 2.14 -3.26
N ALA A 223 4.38 1.84 -3.83
CA ALA A 223 3.22 2.73 -3.80
C ALA A 223 2.78 3.08 -2.37
N LEU A 224 2.64 2.08 -1.49
CA LEU A 224 2.19 2.26 -0.10
C LEU A 224 3.16 3.10 0.75
N THR A 225 4.44 3.16 0.38
CA THR A 225 5.49 3.87 1.13
C THR A 225 5.83 5.27 0.61
N ARG A 226 4.99 5.79 -0.31
CA ARG A 226 5.18 7.11 -0.92
C ARG A 226 4.53 8.26 -0.15
N GLY A 227 3.50 7.97 0.64
CA GLY A 227 2.71 8.96 1.36
C GLY A 227 3.27 9.25 2.75
N LYS A 228 3.49 10.52 3.08
CA LYS A 228 3.91 10.95 4.42
C LYS A 228 2.74 11.01 5.39
N SER A 229 1.71 11.79 5.06
CA SER A 229 0.55 12.02 5.93
C SER A 229 -0.69 11.23 5.52
N ASN A 230 -0.94 11.07 4.21
CA ASN A 230 -2.09 10.33 3.71
C ASN A 230 -1.71 9.27 2.67
N MET A 231 -2.32 8.10 2.82
CA MET A 231 -2.38 7.03 1.83
C MET A 231 -3.84 6.63 1.63
N TRP A 232 -4.40 6.99 0.48
CA TRP A 232 -5.77 6.65 0.11
C TRP A 232 -5.76 5.69 -1.07
N ILE A 233 -6.33 4.51 -0.88
CA ILE A 233 -6.39 3.47 -1.90
C ILE A 233 -7.81 3.44 -2.45
N VAL A 234 -7.97 3.42 -3.77
CA VAL A 234 -9.27 3.40 -4.44
C VAL A 234 -9.33 2.16 -5.32
N GLY A 235 -10.30 1.28 -5.10
CA GLY A 235 -10.42 0.07 -5.89
C GLY A 235 -11.69 -0.73 -5.63
N ASN A 236 -11.92 -1.73 -6.47
CA ASN A 236 -12.98 -2.72 -6.30
C ASN A 236 -12.51 -3.85 -5.38
N ASP A 237 -12.91 -3.79 -4.11
CA ASP A 237 -12.57 -4.78 -3.10
C ASP A 237 -13.14 -6.17 -3.38
N ASN A 238 -14.35 -6.29 -3.96
CA ASN A 238 -14.94 -7.60 -4.30
C ASN A 238 -14.03 -8.41 -5.23
N MET A 239 -13.26 -7.72 -6.08
CA MET A 239 -12.33 -8.36 -7.00
C MET A 239 -10.97 -8.58 -6.34
N LEU A 240 -10.43 -7.55 -5.70
CA LEU A 240 -9.08 -7.55 -5.13
C LEU A 240 -8.94 -8.48 -3.92
N ILE A 241 -10.03 -8.77 -3.19
CA ILE A 241 -9.97 -9.62 -1.98
C ILE A 241 -9.53 -11.06 -2.26
N ASN A 242 -9.72 -11.52 -3.51
CA ASN A 242 -9.36 -12.87 -3.95
C ASN A 242 -7.85 -13.07 -4.10
N ASP A 243 -7.08 -11.99 -4.25
CA ASP A 243 -5.62 -12.07 -4.22
C ASP A 243 -5.11 -12.08 -2.77
N LYS A 244 -4.11 -12.92 -2.48
CA LYS A 244 -3.59 -13.12 -1.12
C LYS A 244 -3.07 -11.81 -0.50
N LEU A 245 -2.34 -11.00 -1.28
CA LEU A 245 -1.73 -9.76 -0.79
C LEU A 245 -2.78 -8.66 -0.63
N TRP A 246 -3.62 -8.46 -1.64
CA TRP A 246 -4.67 -7.45 -1.61
C TRP A 246 -5.78 -7.77 -0.61
N GLY A 247 -6.20 -9.03 -0.53
CA GLY A 247 -7.14 -9.47 0.50
C GLY A 247 -6.62 -9.24 1.91
N SER A 248 -5.31 -9.43 2.15
CA SER A 248 -4.69 -9.09 3.43
C SER A 248 -4.77 -7.59 3.72
N LEU A 249 -4.51 -6.75 2.72
CA LEU A 249 -4.57 -5.29 2.84
C LEU A 249 -6.00 -4.80 3.13
N ILE A 250 -6.99 -5.33 2.41
CA ILE A 250 -8.39 -4.97 2.58
C ILE A 250 -8.90 -5.40 3.96
N ARG A 251 -8.57 -6.61 4.40
CA ARG A 251 -8.92 -7.10 5.75
C ARG A 251 -8.27 -6.28 6.85
N ASP A 252 -6.99 -5.91 6.70
CA ASP A 252 -6.33 -4.98 7.63
C ASP A 252 -7.05 -3.63 7.68
N ALA A 253 -7.41 -3.05 6.53
CA ALA A 253 -8.17 -1.82 6.47
C ALA A 253 -9.54 -1.94 7.17
N GLU A 254 -10.26 -3.06 6.99
CA GLU A 254 -11.53 -3.34 7.69
C GLU A 254 -11.34 -3.43 9.20
N GLN A 255 -10.38 -4.22 9.66
CA GLN A 255 -10.10 -4.44 11.08
C GLN A 255 -9.73 -3.13 11.80
N ARG A 256 -9.07 -2.20 11.10
CA ARG A 256 -8.72 -0.87 11.61
C ARG A 256 -9.83 0.17 11.46
N GLY A 257 -10.98 -0.18 10.87
CA GLY A 257 -12.05 0.79 10.57
C GLY A 257 -11.66 1.80 9.49
N CYS A 258 -10.63 1.49 8.70
CA CYS A 258 -10.07 2.29 7.62
C CYS A 258 -10.60 1.90 6.24
N LYS A 259 -11.69 1.13 6.15
CA LYS A 259 -12.39 0.87 4.88
C LYS A 259 -13.65 1.74 4.79
N MET A 260 -13.89 2.31 3.61
CA MET A 260 -15.04 3.17 3.34
C MET A 260 -15.62 2.88 1.97
N THR A 261 -16.94 2.79 1.84
CA THR A 261 -17.58 2.66 0.52
C THR A 261 -17.74 4.02 -0.15
N LYS A 262 -17.73 4.05 -1.49
CA LYS A 262 -18.06 5.25 -2.27
C LYS A 262 -19.37 5.88 -1.82
N ALA A 263 -20.44 5.08 -1.65
CA ALA A 263 -21.75 5.59 -1.22
C ALA A 263 -21.68 6.30 0.15
N PHE A 264 -20.91 5.75 1.09
CA PHE A 264 -20.74 6.37 2.40
C PHE A 264 -19.93 7.67 2.32
N PHE A 265 -18.89 7.71 1.51
CA PHE A 265 -18.16 8.95 1.22
C PHE A 265 -19.09 10.03 0.63
N GLU A 266 -19.90 9.67 -0.37
CA GLU A 266 -20.86 10.58 -1.02
C GLU A 266 -21.94 11.10 -0.05
N LYS A 267 -22.33 10.28 0.94
CA LYS A 267 -23.21 10.71 2.02
C LYS A 267 -22.53 11.74 2.91
N ILE A 268 -21.35 11.41 3.48
CA ILE A 268 -20.66 12.27 4.46
C ILE A 268 -20.11 13.56 3.86
N LYS A 269 -19.69 13.57 2.59
CA LYS A 269 -19.13 14.77 1.97
C LYS A 269 -20.12 15.95 1.92
N ASN A 270 -21.42 15.67 1.98
CA ASN A 270 -22.49 16.67 1.94
C ASN A 270 -23.08 16.97 3.33
N THR A 271 -22.71 16.16 4.34
CA THR A 271 -23.20 16.25 5.70
C THR A 271 -22.44 17.32 6.49
N ASN A 272 -23.16 18.12 7.28
CA ASN A 272 -22.55 19.10 8.19
C ASN A 272 -21.79 18.39 9.33
N GLU A 273 -20.81 19.05 9.96
CA GLU A 273 -19.90 18.42 10.94
C GLU A 273 -20.62 17.76 12.14
N GLU A 274 -21.81 18.22 12.52
CA GLU A 274 -22.61 17.66 13.62
C GLU A 274 -23.34 16.36 13.24
N GLU A 275 -23.91 16.28 12.03
CA GLU A 275 -24.56 15.07 11.54
C GLU A 275 -23.55 13.96 11.24
N ALA A 276 -22.33 14.31 10.80
CA ALA A 276 -21.25 13.36 10.59
C ALA A 276 -20.85 12.64 11.90
N LYS A 277 -20.80 13.37 13.03
CA LYS A 277 -20.55 12.81 14.37
C LYS A 277 -21.66 11.84 14.82
N ASN A 278 -22.92 12.12 14.49
CA ASN A 278 -24.03 11.21 14.81
C ASN A 278 -23.99 9.91 14.00
N ILE A 279 -23.60 9.97 12.73
CA ILE A 279 -23.34 8.78 11.91
C ILE A 279 -22.16 7.99 12.49
N ASP A 280 -21.12 8.67 12.99
CA ASP A 280 -19.95 8.05 13.61
C ASP A 280 -20.29 7.27 14.89
N ASN A 281 -21.09 7.86 15.78
CA ASN A 281 -21.55 7.17 16.99
C ASN A 281 -22.36 5.91 16.67
N LYS A 282 -23.22 5.97 15.65
CA LYS A 282 -24.02 4.83 15.19
C LYS A 282 -23.18 3.72 14.55
N PHE A 283 -22.06 4.05 13.91
CA PHE A 283 -21.18 3.06 13.29
C PHE A 283 -20.25 2.40 14.31
N LEU A 284 -19.71 3.17 15.27
CA LEU A 284 -18.91 2.64 16.38
C LEU A 284 -19.72 1.70 17.26
N SER A 285 -21.01 1.99 17.49
CA SER A 285 -21.91 1.08 18.21
C SER A 285 -22.19 -0.22 17.44
N ILE A 286 -22.36 -0.16 16.11
CA ILE A 286 -22.55 -1.38 15.27
C ILE A 286 -21.30 -2.28 15.30
N ASN A 287 -20.11 -1.71 15.22
CA ASN A 287 -18.87 -2.48 15.29
C ASN A 287 -18.53 -2.99 16.71
N SER A 288 -19.06 -2.35 17.75
CA SER A 288 -18.92 -2.82 19.14
C SER A 288 -19.88 -3.98 19.43
N ASN A 289 -21.10 -3.93 18.88
CA ASN A 289 -22.10 -5.00 19.03
C ASN A 289 -21.73 -6.29 18.28
N ASN A 290 -20.92 -6.20 17.21
CA ASN A 290 -20.41 -7.38 16.50
C ASN A 290 -19.22 -8.07 17.21
N LYS A 291 -18.79 -7.60 18.39
CA LYS A 291 -17.76 -8.27 19.20
C LYS A 291 -18.33 -9.24 20.26
N GLU A 292 -19.65 -9.31 20.46
CA GLU A 292 -20.25 -10.14 21.52
C GLU A 292 -20.80 -11.50 21.06
N THR A 293 -20.65 -11.89 19.79
CA THR A 293 -21.02 -13.22 19.30
C THR A 293 -19.81 -14.01 18.79
N ILE A 294 -18.91 -14.36 19.71
CA ILE A 294 -18.03 -15.51 19.55
C ILE A 294 -18.16 -16.34 20.83
N GLU A 295 -19.04 -17.35 20.80
CA GLU A 295 -19.06 -18.38 21.83
C GLU A 295 -17.72 -19.16 21.82
N PRO A 296 -17.18 -19.52 22.99
CA PRO A 296 -15.92 -20.24 23.07
C PRO A 296 -16.11 -21.69 22.59
N ILE A 297 -15.36 -22.08 21.55
CA ILE A 297 -15.32 -23.47 21.09
C ILE A 297 -14.78 -24.34 22.24
N ASN A 298 -15.63 -25.27 22.65
CA ASN A 298 -15.45 -26.18 23.77
C ASN A 298 -14.32 -27.18 23.49
N LYS A 299 -13.39 -27.33 24.45
CA LYS A 299 -12.37 -28.38 24.46
C LYS A 299 -13.03 -29.74 24.69
N LYS A 300 -13.25 -30.52 23.62
CA LYS A 300 -13.33 -32.00 23.65
C LYS A 300 -13.49 -32.56 22.23
N GLN A 301 -12.35 -32.84 21.59
CA GLN A 301 -12.11 -34.00 20.71
C GLN A 301 -10.62 -34.00 20.41
N VAL A 302 -9.86 -34.51 21.38
CA VAL A 302 -8.52 -35.05 21.17
C VAL A 302 -8.76 -36.51 20.89
N ASP A 303 -8.62 -36.91 19.63
CA ASP A 303 -8.06 -38.19 19.18
C ASP A 303 -8.37 -38.35 17.69
N ASP A 304 -7.34 -38.10 16.87
CA ASP A 304 -6.97 -38.92 15.72
C ASP A 304 -5.77 -38.26 15.01
N SER A 305 -4.63 -38.33 15.69
CA SER A 305 -3.32 -37.99 15.13
C SER A 305 -2.61 -39.26 14.67
N LYS A 306 -3.16 -39.95 13.65
CA LYS A 306 -2.43 -40.98 12.88
C LYS A 306 -2.94 -41.01 11.46
N ASN A 307 -2.23 -40.32 10.57
CA ASN A 307 -1.95 -40.67 9.16
C ASN A 307 -1.77 -39.41 8.32
N LEU A 308 -0.54 -38.93 8.26
CA LEU A 308 -0.08 -38.12 7.13
C LEU A 308 1.16 -38.81 6.55
N GLN A 309 0.92 -39.86 5.76
CA GLN A 309 1.86 -40.35 4.77
C GLN A 309 1.15 -40.48 3.42
N SER A 310 1.90 -40.08 2.39
CA SER A 310 1.66 -40.21 0.95
C SER A 310 0.42 -39.53 0.38
N TYR A 311 0.62 -38.45 -0.37
CA TYR A 311 0.12 -38.37 -1.75
C TYR A 311 1.01 -37.42 -2.57
N LYS A 312 1.98 -38.03 -3.27
CA LYS A 312 2.63 -37.45 -4.46
C LYS A 312 1.64 -37.55 -5.61
N GLY A 313 1.18 -36.41 -6.13
CA GLY A 313 0.46 -36.30 -7.40
C GLY A 313 1.29 -35.53 -8.42
N ARG A 314 1.66 -36.21 -9.50
CA ARG A 314 2.51 -35.79 -10.62
C ARG A 314 1.83 -34.74 -11.50
N CYS A 315 2.55 -33.68 -11.88
CA CYS A 315 2.44 -33.06 -13.21
C CYS A 315 3.85 -32.98 -13.79
N VAL A 316 4.00 -33.54 -14.98
CA VAL A 316 5.23 -33.62 -15.77
C VAL A 316 5.36 -32.30 -16.54
N ASP A 317 6.58 -31.74 -16.59
CA ASP A 317 7.20 -31.23 -17.83
C ASP A 317 8.67 -30.85 -17.56
N GLU A 318 9.53 -31.73 -18.08
CA GLU A 318 10.84 -31.56 -18.72
C GLU A 318 11.87 -30.53 -18.22
N GLY A 319 12.97 -31.08 -17.66
CA GLY A 319 14.33 -30.76 -18.11
C GLY A 319 15.09 -29.67 -17.37
N ILE A 320 15.92 -30.08 -16.39
CA ILE A 320 17.35 -29.78 -16.21
C ILE A 320 17.75 -30.24 -14.79
N GLU A 321 18.65 -31.22 -14.74
CA GLU A 321 19.22 -31.84 -13.54
C GLU A 321 20.16 -30.89 -12.80
N TYR A 322 20.10 -30.90 -11.47
CA TYR A 322 21.24 -30.58 -10.59
C TYR A 322 21.28 -31.63 -9.50
N GLU A 323 22.44 -32.29 -9.39
CA GLU A 323 22.78 -33.27 -8.36
C GLU A 323 22.75 -32.65 -6.96
N ASP A 324 22.23 -33.45 -6.02
CA ASP A 324 22.00 -33.12 -4.62
C ASP A 324 23.07 -33.86 -3.80
N ASP A 325 24.14 -33.17 -3.40
CA ASP A 325 25.08 -33.68 -2.40
C ASP A 325 24.70 -33.14 -1.03
N GLY A 326 24.18 -34.04 -0.21
CA GLY A 326 23.69 -33.76 1.13
C GLY A 326 24.79 -33.46 2.13
N CYS A 327 24.47 -32.61 3.09
CA CYS A 327 24.95 -32.78 4.46
C CYS A 327 24.05 -32.01 5.43
N GLY A 328 23.43 -32.75 6.36
CA GLY A 328 22.77 -32.15 7.51
C GLY A 328 23.78 -31.55 8.48
N LEU A 329 23.32 -30.64 9.35
CA LEU A 329 23.70 -30.58 10.76
C LEU A 329 22.91 -29.51 11.50
N THR A 330 22.41 -29.92 12.64
CA THR A 330 21.78 -29.16 13.73
C THR A 330 22.78 -28.28 14.49
N SER A 331 22.39 -27.07 14.92
CA SER A 331 22.90 -26.42 16.15
C SER A 331 21.94 -25.27 16.54
N LYS A 332 21.24 -25.35 17.69
CA LYS A 332 21.61 -24.84 19.03
C LYS A 332 22.12 -23.38 19.02
N PHE A 333 21.22 -22.43 19.29
CA PHE A 333 21.57 -21.07 19.67
C PHE A 333 21.80 -20.98 21.19
N LYS A 334 22.94 -20.42 21.58
CA LYS A 334 23.24 -19.91 22.91
C LYS A 334 23.15 -18.38 22.86
N ASP A 335 22.42 -17.82 23.81
CA ASP A 335 22.42 -16.41 24.16
C ASP A 335 23.83 -15.95 24.57
N LEU A 336 24.22 -14.74 24.16
CA LEU A 336 25.36 -14.04 24.71
C LEU A 336 24.99 -12.58 24.97
N ASP A 337 24.86 -12.28 26.27
CA ASP A 337 24.88 -10.95 26.87
C ASP A 337 26.16 -10.20 26.50
N ILE A 338 26.02 -8.94 26.09
CA ILE A 338 27.14 -8.02 25.92
C ILE A 338 27.12 -7.04 27.10
N GLN A 339 28.00 -7.28 28.07
CA GLN A 339 28.33 -6.31 29.12
C GLN A 339 29.20 -5.18 28.56
N LYS A 340 28.86 -3.97 28.99
CA LYS A 340 29.62 -2.72 28.81
C LYS A 340 31.01 -2.84 29.43
N SER A 341 32.05 -2.47 28.68
CA SER A 341 33.34 -2.08 29.25
C SER A 341 33.66 -0.65 28.84
N VAL A 342 33.68 0.20 29.87
CA VAL A 342 34.26 1.54 29.89
C VAL A 342 35.78 1.36 29.96
N VAL A 343 36.54 2.02 29.10
CA VAL A 343 37.98 2.22 29.33
C VAL A 343 38.29 3.70 29.15
N THR A 344 38.52 4.33 30.30
CA THR A 344 39.24 5.58 30.47
C THR A 344 40.73 5.27 30.40
N LYS A 345 41.46 5.93 29.49
CA LYS A 345 42.75 6.58 29.76
C LYS A 345 43.18 7.40 28.55
#